data_AF-A0A6A6IW59-F1
#
_entry.id   AF-A0A6A6IW59-F1
#
_cell.length_a   1.000
_cell.length_b   1.000
_cell.length_c   1.000
_cell.angle_alpha   90.00
_cell.angle_beta   90.00
_cell.angle_gamma   90.00
#
_symmetry.space_group_name_H-M   'P 1'
#
loop_
_entity.id
_entity.type
_entity.pdbx_description
1 polymer ?
#
loop_
_entity_poly.entity_id
_entity_poly.type
_entity_poly.pdbx_seq_one_letter_code
_entity_poly.pdbx_strand_id
1 'polypeptide(L)'
;MYRRKLAFSIEAAIVALACVTLGLAIKYAIQLWNAPVYGGDVNNTRPSRTTIIPEYSILPVITIVAGLFNMALHVASGVRALYAVIVSSLLATAWLVMIAIWGQCHLQAHDNPDNPWYEVCYQTNIKADYKQDYIEGVSKALGAAVVAFGALIFIA
;
A
#
# COMPACT_ATOMS: atom_id res chain seq x y z
N MET A 1 -28.85 12.91 -13.90
CA MET A 1 -28.31 13.59 -12.69
C MET A 1 -27.83 12.58 -11.63
N TYR A 2 -28.60 11.53 -11.32
CA TYR A 2 -28.25 10.49 -10.34
C TYR A 2 -26.88 9.82 -10.55
N ARG A 3 -26.55 9.40 -11.78
CA ARG A 3 -25.26 8.75 -12.11
C ARG A 3 -24.02 9.62 -11.79
N ARG A 4 -24.12 10.94 -11.91
CA ARG A 4 -23.01 11.85 -11.60
C ARG A 4 -22.75 11.97 -10.10
N LYS A 5 -23.82 11.99 -9.29
CA LYS A 5 -23.71 12.02 -7.82
C LYS A 5 -23.08 10.73 -7.30
N LEU A 6 -23.53 9.58 -7.82
CA LEU A 6 -22.95 8.28 -7.45
C LEU A 6 -21.46 8.18 -7.81
N ALA A 7 -21.08 8.53 -9.03
CA ALA A 7 -19.68 8.51 -9.46
C ALA A 7 -18.81 9.43 -8.59
N PHE A 8 -19.29 10.64 -8.29
CA PHE A 8 -18.59 11.55 -7.38
C PHE A 8 -18.44 10.99 -5.96
N SER A 9 -19.48 10.34 -5.42
CA SER A 9 -19.41 9.71 -4.09
C SER A 9 -18.41 8.56 -4.03
N ILE A 10 -18.31 7.75 -5.09
CA ILE A 10 -17.34 6.65 -5.19
C ILE A 10 -15.91 7.21 -5.24
N GLU A 11 -15.66 8.19 -6.12
CA GLU A 11 -14.34 8.84 -6.22
C GLU A 11 -13.92 9.51 -4.90
N ALA A 12 -14.86 10.15 -4.20
CA ALA A 12 -14.61 10.72 -2.89
C ALA A 12 -14.26 9.64 -1.83
N ALA A 13 -14.93 8.48 -1.88
CA ALA A 13 -14.63 7.35 -1.02
C ALA A 13 -13.24 6.76 -1.32
N ILE A 14 -12.88 6.60 -2.60
CA ILE A 14 -11.55 6.15 -3.04
C ILE A 14 -10.47 7.10 -2.52
N VAL A 15 -10.66 8.41 -2.68
CA VAL A 15 -9.71 9.42 -2.16
C VAL A 15 -9.60 9.35 -0.63
N ALA A 16 -10.72 9.22 0.09
CA ALA A 16 -10.71 9.08 1.54
C ALA A 16 -9.96 7.81 1.99
N LEU A 17 -10.22 6.66 1.37
CA LEU A 17 -9.52 5.40 1.62
C LEU A 17 -8.03 5.51 1.28
N ALA A 18 -7.67 6.19 0.19
CA ALA A 18 -6.29 6.41 -0.19
C ALA A 18 -5.55 7.33 0.81
N CYS A 19 -6.21 8.36 1.35
CA CYS A 19 -5.67 9.17 2.43
C CYS A 19 -5.42 8.36 3.72
N VAL A 20 -6.38 7.50 4.11
CA VAL A 20 -6.21 6.59 5.25
C VAL A 20 -5.06 5.64 5.00
N THR A 21 -5.02 5.00 3.83
CA THR A 21 -3.95 4.07 3.44
C THR A 21 -2.60 4.75 3.46
N LEU A 22 -2.48 5.98 2.93
CA LEU A 22 -1.25 6.77 2.95
C LEU A 22 -0.79 7.06 4.39
N GLY A 23 -1.69 7.47 5.28
CA GLY A 23 -1.36 7.73 6.69
C GLY A 23 -0.84 6.48 7.40
N LEU A 24 -1.48 5.33 7.18
CA LEU A 24 -1.03 4.04 7.73
C LEU A 24 0.30 3.62 7.12
N ALA A 25 0.45 3.76 5.80
CA ALA A 25 1.65 3.40 5.04
C ALA A 25 2.87 4.22 5.47
N ILE A 26 2.72 5.53 5.71
CA ILE A 26 3.80 6.38 6.24
C ILE A 26 4.20 5.94 7.63
N LYS A 27 3.24 5.72 8.54
CA LYS A 27 3.55 5.22 9.90
C LYS A 27 4.27 3.87 9.84
N TYR A 28 3.83 2.99 8.94
CA TYR A 28 4.42 1.68 8.75
C TYR A 28 5.85 1.78 8.20
N ALA A 29 6.05 2.63 7.19
CA ALA A 29 7.37 2.92 6.62
C ALA A 29 8.34 3.53 7.65
N ILE A 30 7.87 4.39 8.56
CA ILE A 30 8.68 4.95 9.65
C ILE A 30 9.08 3.85 10.65
N GLN A 31 8.16 2.95 11.00
CA GLN A 31 8.48 1.81 11.86
C GLN A 31 9.57 0.95 11.20
N LEU A 32 9.40 0.60 9.92
CA LEU A 32 10.43 -0.12 9.15
C LEU A 32 11.75 0.65 9.12
N TRP A 33 11.73 1.97 8.89
CA TRP A 33 12.92 2.81 8.85
C TRP A 33 13.73 2.75 10.15
N ASN A 34 13.04 2.85 11.29
CA ASN A 34 13.66 2.88 12.62
C ASN A 34 14.03 1.49 13.14
N ALA A 35 13.49 0.43 12.54
CA ALA A 35 13.72 -0.92 13.02
C ALA A 35 15.19 -1.34 12.87
N PRO A 36 15.75 -2.00 13.90
CA PRO A 36 17.16 -2.35 13.93
C PRO A 36 17.49 -3.40 12.87
N VAL A 37 18.61 -3.22 12.18
CA VAL A 37 19.14 -4.19 11.21
C VAL A 37 20.22 -5.00 11.89
N TYR A 38 20.12 -6.32 11.85
CA TYR A 38 21.16 -7.21 12.35
C TYR A 38 21.48 -8.26 11.29
N GLY A 39 22.73 -8.29 10.85
CA GLY A 39 23.24 -9.26 9.87
C GLY A 39 24.31 -8.63 8.98
N GLY A 40 25.54 -9.11 9.12
CA GLY A 40 26.69 -8.72 8.28
C GLY A 40 26.70 -9.40 6.91
N ASP A 41 25.59 -10.02 6.50
CA ASP A 41 25.48 -10.64 5.18
C ASP A 41 25.32 -9.57 4.10
N VAL A 42 26.29 -9.55 3.19
CA VAL A 42 26.44 -8.61 2.08
C VAL A 42 25.31 -8.75 1.05
N ASN A 43 24.51 -9.82 1.13
CA ASN A 43 23.34 -10.08 0.30
C ASN A 43 22.01 -9.56 0.90
N ASN A 44 22.08 -8.67 1.88
CA ASN A 44 20.93 -8.07 2.54
C ASN A 44 20.01 -7.33 1.55
N THR A 45 18.88 -7.94 1.18
CA THR A 45 17.86 -7.44 0.24
C THR A 45 16.89 -6.43 0.88
N ARG A 46 17.28 -5.76 1.97
CA ARG A 46 16.48 -4.65 2.52
C ARG A 46 16.48 -3.51 1.50
N PRO A 47 15.30 -2.98 1.10
CA PRO A 47 15.27 -1.74 0.32
C PRO A 47 16.05 -0.67 1.07
N SER A 48 16.81 0.15 0.33
CA SER A 48 17.49 1.30 0.91
C SER A 48 16.51 2.06 1.80
N ARG A 49 16.97 2.55 2.96
CA ARG A 49 16.10 3.34 3.84
C ARG A 49 15.38 4.43 3.04
N THR A 50 16.09 5.08 2.12
CA THR A 50 15.57 6.12 1.23
C THR A 50 14.44 5.67 0.29
N THR A 51 14.31 4.38 -0.02
CA THR A 51 13.27 3.86 -0.92
C THR A 51 12.03 3.35 -0.19
N ILE A 52 12.12 3.06 1.12
CA ILE A 52 11.00 2.51 1.90
C ILE A 52 9.80 3.47 1.88
N ILE A 53 9.97 4.74 2.27
CA ILE A 53 8.83 5.68 2.33
C ILE A 53 8.17 5.86 0.95
N PRO A 54 8.92 6.14 -0.15
CA PRO A 54 8.34 6.21 -1.49
C PRO A 54 7.58 4.95 -1.91
N GLU A 55 8.14 3.76 -1.65
CA GLU A 55 7.56 2.48 -2.06
C GLU A 55 6.17 2.25 -1.45
N TYR A 56 5.98 2.62 -0.18
CA TYR A 56 4.69 2.49 0.50
C TYR A 56 3.72 3.66 0.27
N SER A 57 4.21 4.84 -0.13
CA SER A 57 3.38 6.05 -0.25
C SER A 57 3.01 6.43 -1.68
N ILE A 58 3.78 6.00 -2.69
CA ILE A 58 3.62 6.45 -4.06
C ILE A 58 2.26 6.08 -4.65
N LEU A 59 1.79 4.84 -4.45
CA LEU A 59 0.53 4.39 -5.02
C LEU A 59 -0.69 5.09 -4.37
N PRO A 60 -0.78 5.20 -3.03
CA PRO A 60 -1.80 6.04 -2.40
C PRO A 60 -1.75 7.50 -2.88
N VAL A 61 -0.56 8.11 -3.04
CA VAL A 61 -0.42 9.48 -3.55
C VAL A 61 -0.95 9.61 -4.97
N ILE A 62 -0.57 8.71 -5.88
CA ILE A 62 -1.07 8.68 -7.26
C ILE A 62 -2.59 8.51 -7.27
N THR A 63 -3.12 7.64 -6.41
CA THR A 63 -4.58 7.42 -6.27
C THR A 63 -5.30 8.69 -5.81
N ILE A 64 -4.77 9.41 -4.81
CA ILE A 64 -5.32 10.68 -4.34
C ILE A 64 -5.31 11.72 -5.46
N VAL A 65 -4.17 11.90 -6.13
CA VAL A 65 -4.03 12.87 -7.22
C VAL A 65 -5.02 12.55 -8.34
N ALA A 66 -5.05 11.31 -8.80
CA ALA A 66 -5.96 10.87 -9.86
C ALA A 66 -7.44 11.04 -9.48
N GLY A 67 -7.83 10.68 -8.25
CA GLY A 67 -9.20 10.85 -7.77
C GLY A 67 -9.61 12.33 -7.68
N LEU A 68 -8.71 13.21 -7.21
CA LEU A 68 -8.95 14.67 -7.21
C LEU A 68 -9.12 15.22 -8.64
N PHE A 69 -8.29 14.78 -9.58
CA PHE A 69 -8.43 15.15 -11.00
C PHE A 69 -9.75 14.64 -11.60
N ASN A 70 -10.14 13.39 -11.33
CA ASN A 70 -11.42 12.83 -11.77
C ASN A 70 -12.62 13.62 -11.21
N MET A 71 -12.59 13.96 -9.92
CA MET A 71 -13.63 14.79 -9.30
C MET A 71 -13.71 16.19 -9.92
N ALA A 72 -12.57 16.84 -10.20
CA ALA A 72 -12.53 18.14 -10.86
C ALA A 72 -13.09 18.08 -12.29
N LEU A 73 -12.78 17.02 -13.04
CA LEU A 73 -13.28 16.81 -14.40
C LEU A 73 -14.80 16.54 -14.43
N HIS A 74 -15.35 15.87 -13.41
CA HIS A 74 -16.79 15.70 -13.27
C HIS A 74 -17.54 17.04 -13.15
N VAL A 75 -16.89 18.05 -12.57
CA VAL A 75 -17.42 19.42 -12.48
C VAL A 75 -17.20 20.18 -13.81
N ALA A 76 -16.03 20.05 -14.44
CA ALA A 76 -15.65 20.80 -15.64
C ALA A 76 -16.38 20.37 -16.93
N SER A 77 -17.10 19.25 -16.90
CA SER A 77 -18.12 18.88 -17.89
C SER A 77 -17.65 18.58 -19.33
N GLY A 78 -16.35 18.62 -19.65
CA GLY A 78 -15.83 18.45 -21.03
C GLY A 78 -15.24 17.08 -21.40
N VAL A 79 -14.66 16.34 -20.45
CA VAL A 79 -13.91 15.09 -20.72
C VAL A 79 -14.50 13.98 -19.87
N ARG A 80 -15.28 13.06 -20.47
CA ARG A 80 -16.39 12.43 -19.71
C ARG A 80 -16.38 10.91 -19.50
N ALA A 81 -15.63 10.13 -20.27
CA ALA A 81 -15.70 8.67 -20.10
C ALA A 81 -14.37 7.98 -20.38
N LEU A 82 -13.74 8.29 -21.51
CA LEU A 82 -12.50 7.62 -21.91
C LEU A 82 -11.35 7.86 -20.92
N TYR A 83 -11.16 9.11 -20.48
CA TYR A 83 -10.15 9.43 -19.45
C TYR A 83 -10.39 8.68 -18.14
N ALA A 84 -11.64 8.71 -17.64
CA ALA A 84 -12.01 8.03 -16.40
C ALA A 84 -11.77 6.51 -16.50
N VAL A 85 -12.10 5.89 -17.63
CA VAL A 85 -11.84 4.47 -17.89
C VAL A 85 -10.33 4.17 -17.90
N ILE A 86 -9.54 4.96 -18.62
CA ILE A 86 -8.08 4.77 -18.71
C ILE A 86 -7.46 4.90 -17.31
N VAL A 87 -7.74 5.99 -16.59
CA VAL A 87 -7.17 6.22 -15.26
C VAL A 87 -7.60 5.16 -14.26
N SER A 88 -8.88 4.78 -14.24
CA SER A 88 -9.37 3.71 -13.36
C SER A 88 -8.72 2.37 -13.67
N SER A 89 -8.55 2.03 -14.95
CA SER A 89 -7.87 0.79 -15.35
C SER A 89 -6.38 0.77 -14.94
N LEU A 90 -5.69 1.90 -15.04
CA LEU A 90 -4.30 2.02 -14.63
C LEU A 90 -4.16 1.89 -13.11
N LEU A 91 -5.02 2.56 -12.34
CA LEU A 91 -5.05 2.46 -10.88
C LEU A 91 -5.40 1.04 -10.42
N ALA A 92 -6.42 0.43 -11.01
CA ALA A 92 -6.81 -0.95 -10.70
C ALA A 92 -5.66 -1.93 -10.98
N THR A 93 -4.97 -1.77 -12.12
CA THR A 93 -3.80 -2.59 -12.46
C THR A 93 -2.66 -2.38 -11.46
N ALA A 94 -2.37 -1.14 -11.08
CA ALA A 94 -1.32 -0.83 -10.12
C ALA A 94 -1.62 -1.40 -8.72
N TRP A 95 -2.87 -1.33 -8.26
CA TRP A 95 -3.30 -1.96 -7.01
C TRP A 95 -3.25 -3.49 -7.09
N LEU A 96 -3.64 -4.09 -8.22
CA LEU A 96 -3.49 -5.54 -8.45
C LEU A 96 -2.03 -5.99 -8.36
N VAL A 97 -1.11 -5.26 -9.01
CA VAL A 97 0.33 -5.57 -8.95
C VAL A 97 0.83 -5.46 -7.52
N MET A 98 0.45 -4.42 -6.77
CA MET A 98 0.83 -4.28 -5.36
C MET A 98 0.29 -5.41 -4.49
N ILE A 99 -0.99 -5.78 -4.64
CA ILE A 99 -1.59 -6.90 -3.91
C ILE A 99 -0.92 -8.22 -4.27
N ALA A 100 -0.56 -8.43 -5.55
CA ALA A 100 0.15 -9.63 -5.99
C ALA A 100 1.56 -9.70 -5.40
N ILE A 101 2.31 -8.59 -5.40
CA ILE A 101 3.64 -8.51 -4.77
C ILE A 101 3.53 -8.79 -3.27
N TRP A 102 2.59 -8.16 -2.57
CA TRP A 102 2.35 -8.40 -1.15
C TRP A 102 1.93 -9.85 -0.87
N GLY A 103 1.06 -10.42 -1.69
CA GLY A 103 0.59 -11.79 -1.58
C GLY A 103 1.69 -12.81 -1.83
N GLN A 104 2.52 -12.64 -2.87
CA GLN A 104 3.67 -13.51 -3.12
C GLN A 104 4.67 -13.49 -1.98
N CYS A 105 4.90 -12.32 -1.39
CA CYS A 105 5.72 -12.18 -0.20
C CYS A 105 5.19 -12.97 0.99
N HIS A 106 3.88 -12.88 1.23
CA HIS A 106 3.22 -13.59 2.32
C HIS A 106 3.33 -15.11 2.13
N LEU A 107 3.15 -15.59 0.90
CA LEU A 107 3.28 -17.01 0.55
C LEU A 107 4.72 -17.51 0.72
N GLN A 108 5.72 -16.78 0.21
CA GLN A 108 7.13 -17.15 0.34
C GLN A 108 7.60 -17.19 1.79
N ALA A 109 7.04 -16.34 2.64
CA ALA A 109 7.35 -16.34 4.06
C ALA A 109 6.61 -17.46 4.83
N HIS A 110 5.44 -17.91 4.35
CA HIS A 110 4.71 -19.06 4.91
C HIS A 110 5.45 -20.40 4.72
N ASP A 111 6.14 -20.58 3.59
CA ASP A 111 6.86 -21.82 3.28
C ASP A 111 8.17 -22.00 4.09
N ASN A 112 8.52 -21.03 4.93
CA ASN A 112 9.65 -21.11 5.86
C ASN A 112 9.14 -20.82 7.29
N PRO A 113 8.79 -21.83 8.10
CA PRO A 113 8.24 -21.60 9.44
C PRO A 113 9.23 -20.92 10.41
N ASP A 114 10.53 -20.91 10.11
CA ASP A 114 11.57 -20.21 10.87
C ASP A 114 11.82 -18.77 10.36
N ASN A 115 11.00 -18.32 9.41
CA ASN A 115 11.04 -16.98 8.83
C ASN A 115 10.03 -16.09 9.58
N PRO A 116 10.48 -15.25 10.54
CA PRO A 116 9.59 -14.38 11.32
C PRO A 116 8.97 -13.24 10.49
N TRP A 117 9.18 -13.25 9.17
CA TRP A 117 8.80 -12.22 8.21
C TRP A 117 7.44 -12.50 7.55
N TYR A 118 6.70 -13.48 8.08
CA TYR A 118 5.46 -14.01 7.52
C TYR A 118 4.35 -12.98 7.36
N GLU A 119 4.32 -11.89 8.12
CA GLU A 119 3.16 -11.00 8.10
C GLU A 119 3.30 -9.76 7.22
N VAL A 120 4.52 -9.35 6.81
CA VAL A 120 4.65 -8.19 5.91
C VAL A 120 5.87 -8.28 5.00
N CYS A 121 5.65 -7.99 3.71
CA CYS A 121 6.56 -8.29 2.62
C CYS A 121 8.02 -7.80 2.76
N TYR A 122 8.26 -6.69 3.47
CA TYR A 122 9.61 -6.11 3.62
C TYR A 122 10.15 -6.19 5.03
N GLN A 123 9.47 -6.95 5.89
CA GLN A 123 9.97 -7.19 7.22
C GLN A 123 11.21 -8.07 7.21
N THR A 124 11.47 -8.81 6.12
CA THR A 124 12.45 -9.90 5.89
C THR A 124 13.86 -9.85 6.47
N ASN A 125 14.30 -8.75 7.09
CA ASN A 125 15.66 -8.57 7.61
C ASN A 125 15.77 -7.77 8.93
N ILE A 126 14.68 -7.56 9.68
CA ILE A 126 14.63 -6.88 10.99
C ILE A 126 14.54 -7.85 12.20
N LYS A 127 15.60 -8.08 12.99
CA LYS A 127 15.64 -9.12 14.04
C LYS A 127 14.30 -9.40 14.74
N ALA A 128 13.83 -10.64 14.66
CA ALA A 128 12.81 -11.12 15.60
C ALA A 128 13.46 -11.31 16.96
N ASP A 129 12.78 -10.91 18.02
CA ASP A 129 13.17 -11.36 19.35
C ASP A 129 12.85 -12.87 19.41
N TYR A 130 13.88 -13.71 19.53
CA TYR A 130 13.77 -15.17 19.61
C TYR A 130 12.92 -15.64 20.80
N LYS A 131 12.56 -14.75 21.72
CA LYS A 131 11.63 -15.03 22.82
C LYS A 131 10.17 -14.77 22.49
N GLN A 132 9.86 -14.13 21.36
CA GLN A 132 8.51 -13.63 21.07
C GLN A 132 7.97 -13.96 19.68
N ASP A 133 8.75 -14.47 18.71
CA ASP A 133 8.30 -14.67 17.31
C ASP A 133 7.90 -13.38 16.56
N TYR A 134 8.27 -12.20 17.09
CA TYR A 134 7.91 -10.90 16.53
C TYR A 134 9.12 -9.99 16.32
N ILE A 135 9.00 -9.15 15.30
CA ILE A 135 9.95 -8.08 14.97
C ILE A 135 9.72 -6.91 15.93
N GLU A 136 10.72 -6.58 16.74
CA GLU A 136 10.62 -5.45 17.65
C GLU A 136 10.44 -4.14 16.88
N GLY A 137 9.46 -3.34 17.29
CA GLY A 137 9.26 -1.98 16.80
C GLY A 137 8.45 -1.83 15.51
N VAL A 138 7.94 -2.93 14.91
CA VAL A 138 7.08 -2.87 13.72
C VAL A 138 5.71 -3.53 13.98
N SER A 139 4.63 -2.80 13.75
CA SER A 139 3.27 -3.26 13.99
C SER A 139 2.73 -4.09 12.82
N LYS A 140 2.41 -5.35 13.11
CA LYS A 140 1.72 -6.28 12.20
C LYS A 140 0.33 -5.80 11.80
N ALA A 141 -0.46 -5.37 12.78
CA ALA A 141 -1.79 -4.83 12.55
C ALA A 141 -1.78 -3.61 11.61
N LEU A 142 -0.72 -2.79 11.68
CA LEU A 142 -0.55 -1.65 10.80
C LEU A 142 -0.28 -2.07 9.35
N GLY A 143 0.62 -3.04 9.14
CA GLY A 143 0.87 -3.62 7.81
C GLY A 143 -0.38 -4.25 7.20
N ALA A 144 -1.09 -5.08 7.97
CA ALA A 144 -2.35 -5.69 7.55
C ALA A 144 -3.43 -4.64 7.21
N ALA A 145 -3.51 -3.57 8.00
CA ALA A 145 -4.44 -2.47 7.71
C ALA A 145 -4.11 -1.76 6.40
N VAL A 146 -2.83 -1.47 6.11
CA VAL A 146 -2.41 -0.87 4.82
C VAL A 146 -2.89 -1.73 3.65
N VAL A 147 -2.71 -3.05 3.74
CA VAL A 147 -3.16 -3.99 2.70
C VAL A 147 -4.68 -4.01 2.59
N ALA A 148 -5.40 -4.10 3.71
CA ALA A 148 -6.85 -4.15 3.73
C ALA A 148 -7.49 -2.88 3.15
N PHE A 149 -7.00 -1.70 3.52
CA PHE A 149 -7.49 -0.43 2.96
C PHE A 149 -7.12 -0.29 1.47
N GLY A 150 -5.95 -0.77 1.06
CA GLY A 150 -5.57 -0.86 -0.35
C GLY A 150 -6.50 -1.77 -1.17
N ALA A 151 -6.89 -2.92 -0.62
CA ALA A 151 -7.85 -3.82 -1.24
C ALA A 151 -9.26 -3.21 -1.32
N LEU A 152 -9.68 -2.43 -0.32
CA LEU A 152 -10.95 -1.70 -0.36
C LEU A 152 -10.98 -0.65 -1.48
N ILE A 153 -9.86 0.03 -1.77
CA ILE A 153 -9.74 0.95 -2.91
C ILE A 153 -9.98 0.23 -4.23
N PHE A 154 -9.57 -1.03 -4.35
CA PHE A 154 -9.76 -1.83 -5.57
C PHE A 154 -11.22 -2.24 -5.79
N ILE A 155 -12.00 -2.41 -4.72
CA ILE A 155 -13.39 -2.91 -4.77
C ILE A 155 -14.42 -1.76 -4.80
N ALA A 156 -14.03 -0.55 -4.36
CA ALA A 156 -14.86 0.66 -4.32
C ALA A 156 -15.17 1.22 -5.72
#